data_AF-A0A4Q0I8I2-F1
#
_entry.id   AF-A0A4Q0I8I2-F1
#
_cell.length_a   1.000
_cell.length_b   1.000
_cell.length_c   1.000
_cell.angle_alpha   90.00
_cell.angle_beta   90.00
_cell.angle_gamma   90.00
#
_symmetry.space_group_name_H-M   'P 1'
#
loop_
_entity.id
_entity.type
_entity.pdbx_description
1 polymer ?
#
loop_
_entity_poly.entity_id
_entity_poly.type
_entity_poly.pdbx_seq_one_letter_code
_entity_poly.pdbx_strand_id
1 'polypeptide(L)'
;MILLFAVPLLWAAVMDYMKRIIPDWTWIAILLLGIMSAFILPQPTLLQRIAGFLLPGICLLFLAMKYGGVGGGDIKLTATIGFSFGLYGLAAILFFALIPALLYSNVKRQKSVPLAVFLCIGFFIHAGIALITGR
;
A
#
# COMPACT_ATOMS: atom_id res chain seq x y z
N MET A 1 1.85 9.44 13.87
CA MET A 1 1.26 9.67 12.52
C MET A 1 0.93 8.40 11.77
N ILE A 2 1.72 7.32 11.88
CA ILE A 2 1.50 6.05 11.16
C ILE A 2 0.06 5.50 11.32
N LEU A 3 -0.54 5.56 12.52
CA LEU A 3 -1.90 5.05 12.76
C LEU A 3 -3.00 5.78 11.98
N LEU A 4 -2.80 7.02 11.53
CA LEU A 4 -3.80 7.76 10.74
C LEU A 4 -4.03 7.13 9.36
N PHE A 5 -3.02 6.45 8.82
CA PHE A 5 -3.12 5.73 7.55
C PHE A 5 -3.97 4.45 7.68
N ALA A 6 -4.19 3.95 8.90
CA ALA A 6 -4.95 2.72 9.13
C ALA A 6 -6.42 2.84 8.71
N VAL A 7 -7.05 3.99 8.95
CA VAL A 7 -8.48 4.20 8.66
C VAL A 7 -8.80 4.10 7.16
N PRO A 8 -8.17 4.90 6.27
CA PRO A 8 -8.44 4.79 4.83
C PRO A 8 -7.98 3.44 4.27
N LEU A 9 -6.93 2.84 4.83
CA LEU A 9 -6.41 1.55 4.36
C LEU A 9 -7.32 0.38 4.76
N LEU A 10 -7.86 0.37 5.98
CA LEU A 10 -8.86 -0.60 6.42
C LEU A 10 -10.12 -0.48 5.57
N TRP A 11 -10.57 0.74 5.28
CA TRP A 11 -11.73 0.93 4.41
C TRP A 11 -11.48 0.41 3.00
N ALA A 12 -10.30 0.70 2.43
CA ALA A 12 -9.88 0.15 1.14
C ALA A 12 -9.86 -1.38 1.17
N ALA A 13 -9.31 -2.00 2.22
CA ALA A 13 -9.26 -3.45 2.38
C ALA A 13 -10.65 -4.09 2.48
N VAL A 14 -11.57 -3.52 3.28
CA VAL A 14 -12.94 -4.03 3.42
C VAL A 14 -13.69 -3.93 2.10
N MET A 15 -13.57 -2.80 1.40
CA MET A 15 -14.22 -2.57 0.12
C MET A 15 -13.64 -3.46 -1.00
N ASP A 16 -12.33 -3.68 -0.99
CA ASP A 16 -11.66 -4.59 -1.92
C ASP A 16 -12.08 -6.05 -1.66
N TYR A 17 -12.18 -6.48 -0.40
CA TYR A 17 -12.67 -7.81 -0.05
C TYR A 17 -14.12 -8.04 -0.48
N MET A 18 -15.00 -7.06 -0.23
CA MET A 18 -16.44 -7.19 -0.47
C MET A 18 -16.82 -6.98 -1.94
N LYS A 19 -16.26 -5.95 -2.59
CA LYS A 19 -16.71 -5.46 -3.89
C LYS A 19 -15.61 -5.44 -4.95
N ARG A 20 -14.35 -5.74 -4.62
CA ARG A 20 -13.19 -5.65 -5.53
C ARG A 20 -13.04 -4.26 -6.14
N ILE A 21 -13.44 -3.23 -5.40
CA ILE A 21 -13.38 -1.82 -5.81
C ILE A 21 -12.70 -1.04 -4.69
N ILE A 22 -11.64 -0.32 -5.03
CA ILE A 22 -10.97 0.62 -4.13
C ILE A 22 -11.59 2.00 -4.33
N PRO A 23 -12.27 2.59 -3.33
CA PRO A 23 -12.87 3.91 -3.45
C PRO A 23 -11.82 4.99 -3.65
N ASP A 24 -12.11 6.01 -4.46
CA ASP A 24 -11.09 7.02 -4.77
C ASP A 24 -10.65 7.85 -3.56
N TRP A 25 -11.55 8.06 -2.61
CA TRP A 25 -11.24 8.84 -1.41
C TRP A 25 -10.15 8.20 -0.54
N THR A 26 -9.93 6.88 -0.59
CA THR A 26 -8.96 6.20 0.28
C THR A 26 -7.52 6.53 -0.13
N TRP A 27 -7.20 6.43 -1.42
CA TRP A 27 -5.87 6.77 -1.92
C TRP A 27 -5.62 8.28 -1.87
N ILE A 28 -6.66 9.11 -2.07
CA ILE A 28 -6.56 10.58 -1.89
C ILE A 28 -6.23 10.92 -0.44
N ALA A 29 -6.92 10.31 0.53
CA ALA A 29 -6.66 10.54 1.95
C ALA A 29 -5.24 10.12 2.34
N ILE A 30 -4.78 8.96 1.87
CA ILE A 30 -3.41 8.47 2.12
C ILE A 30 -2.38 9.44 1.51
N LEU A 31 -2.60 9.91 0.28
CA LEU A 31 -1.70 10.87 -0.36
C LEU A 31 -1.61 12.17 0.45
N LEU A 32 -2.74 12.71 0.89
CA LEU A 32 -2.79 13.96 1.64
C LEU A 32 -2.09 13.81 3.00
N LEU A 33 -2.31 12.70 3.70
CA LEU A 33 -1.57 12.36 4.93
C LEU A 33 -0.07 12.19 4.66
N GLY A 34 0.31 11.60 3.52
CA GLY A 34 1.70 11.48 3.09
C GLY A 34 2.37 12.84 2.84
N ILE A 35 1.65 13.78 2.22
CA ILE A 35 2.11 15.15 1.98
C ILE A 35 2.29 15.87 3.32
N MET A 36 1.30 15.83 4.20
CA MET A 36 1.42 16.40 5.55
C MET A 36 2.59 15.78 6.31
N SER A 37 2.81 14.47 6.17
CA SER A 37 3.97 13.78 6.74
C SER A 37 5.30 14.27 6.19
N ALA A 38 5.39 14.63 4.91
CA ALA A 38 6.62 15.16 4.32
C ALA A 38 7.00 16.54 4.88
N PHE A 39 6.03 17.35 5.31
CA PHE A 39 6.28 18.65 5.95
C PHE A 39 6.61 18.55 7.43
N ILE A 40 6.02 17.58 8.15
CA ILE A 40 6.17 17.44 9.60
C ILE A 40 7.40 16.58 9.98
N LEU A 41 7.68 15.52 9.21
CA LEU A 41 8.71 14.54 9.53
C LEU A 41 9.87 14.65 8.53
N PRO A 42 11.13 14.82 9.00
CA PRO A 42 12.30 14.87 8.14
C PRO A 42 12.68 13.51 7.52
N GLN A 43 12.07 12.42 8.01
CA GLN A 43 12.25 11.06 7.53
C GLN A 43 10.88 10.47 7.15
N PRO A 44 10.74 9.72 6.04
CA PRO A 44 11.74 9.43 4.99
C PRO A 44 12.07 10.65 4.13
N THR A 45 13.27 10.65 3.53
CA THR A 45 13.76 11.73 2.66
C THR A 45 12.86 11.92 1.44
N LEU A 46 12.80 13.14 0.89
CA LEU A 46 12.00 13.46 -0.29
C LEU A 46 12.31 12.51 -1.47
N LEU A 47 13.58 12.17 -1.68
CA LEU A 47 13.99 11.23 -2.71
C LEU A 47 13.37 9.85 -2.50
N GLN A 48 13.38 9.33 -1.26
CA GLN A 48 12.75 8.04 -0.95
C GLN A 48 11.23 8.06 -1.12
N ARG A 49 10.57 9.20 -0.84
CA ARG A 49 9.12 9.36 -1.03
C ARG A 49 8.77 9.37 -2.52
N ILE A 50 9.51 10.15 -3.33
CA ILE A 50 9.32 10.20 -4.78
C ILE A 50 9.61 8.84 -5.41
N ALA A 51 10.72 8.20 -5.02
CA ALA A 51 11.05 6.84 -5.47
C ALA A 51 9.98 5.83 -5.05
N GLY A 52 9.49 5.92 -3.80
CA GLY A 52 8.39 5.12 -3.30
C GLY A 52 7.07 5.36 -4.01
N PHE A 53 6.83 6.54 -4.60
CA PHE A 53 5.65 6.80 -5.42
C PHE A 53 5.81 6.27 -6.85
N LEU A 54 6.88 6.68 -7.53
CA LEU A 54 7.09 6.41 -8.96
C LEU A 54 7.37 4.94 -9.23
N LEU A 55 8.29 4.34 -8.48
CA LEU A 55 8.82 3.01 -8.79
C LEU A 55 7.73 1.92 -8.74
N PRO A 56 6.97 1.75 -7.64
CA PRO A 56 5.87 0.77 -7.61
C PRO A 56 4.71 1.16 -8.54
N GLY A 57 4.42 2.46 -8.69
CA GLY A 57 3.37 2.95 -9.58
C GLY A 57 3.65 2.58 -11.04
N ILE A 58 4.86 2.86 -11.52
CA ILE A 58 5.30 2.52 -12.88
C ILE A 58 5.38 1.01 -13.07
N CYS A 59 5.92 0.26 -12.10
CA CYS A 59 5.97 -1.20 -12.18
C CYS A 59 4.58 -1.83 -12.31
N LEU A 60 3.62 -1.42 -11.47
CA LEU A 60 2.25 -1.95 -11.54
C LEU A 60 1.51 -1.46 -12.78
N LEU A 61 1.75 -0.23 -13.25
CA LEU A 61 1.20 0.27 -14.51
C LEU A 61 1.71 -0.55 -15.69
N PHE A 62 3.01 -0.85 -15.75
CA PHE A 62 3.59 -1.68 -16.80
C PHE A 62 3.01 -3.11 -16.77
N LEU A 63 2.84 -3.67 -15.57
CA LEU A 63 2.21 -4.98 -15.37
C LEU A 63 0.74 -4.98 -15.85
N ALA A 64 -0.01 -3.92 -15.53
CA ALA A 64 -1.39 -3.72 -15.98
C ALA A 64 -1.48 -3.66 -17.52
N MET A 65 -0.58 -2.92 -18.16
CA MET A 65 -0.55 -2.76 -19.62
C MET A 65 -0.16 -4.05 -20.35
N LYS A 66 0.80 -4.81 -19.81
CA LYS A 66 1.36 -5.99 -20.50
C LYS A 66 0.55 -7.27 -20.28
N TYR A 67 0.08 -7.49 -19.05
CA TYR A 67 -0.56 -8.77 -18.68
C TYR A 67 -2.05 -8.64 -18.39
N GLY A 68 -2.55 -7.40 -18.23
CA GLY A 68 -3.91 -7.16 -17.74
C GLY A 68 -4.10 -7.67 -16.31
N GLY A 69 -5.21 -7.28 -15.67
CA GLY A 69 -5.63 -7.83 -14.38
C GLY A 69 -5.13 -7.11 -13.12
N VAL A 70 -4.35 -6.03 -13.25
CA VAL A 70 -4.06 -5.11 -12.14
C VAL A 70 -5.04 -3.92 -12.21
N GLY A 71 -5.74 -3.64 -11.11
CA GLY A 71 -6.70 -2.55 -11.05
C GLY A 71 -6.01 -1.18 -10.96
N GLY A 72 -6.59 -0.16 -11.60
CA GLY A 72 -6.11 1.22 -11.46
C GLY A 72 -6.11 1.71 -10.00
N GLY A 73 -7.06 1.22 -9.20
CA GLY A 73 -7.11 1.47 -7.75
C GLY A 73 -5.90 0.91 -7.02
N ASP A 74 -5.46 -0.31 -7.36
CA ASP A 74 -4.30 -0.95 -6.73
C ASP A 74 -3.01 -0.18 -7.01
N ILE A 75 -2.84 0.31 -8.25
CA ILE A 75 -1.70 1.12 -8.67
C ILE A 75 -1.65 2.41 -7.84
N LYS A 76 -2.75 3.14 -7.77
CA LYS A 76 -2.83 4.42 -7.04
C LYS A 76 -2.64 4.20 -5.53
N LEU A 77 -3.27 3.18 -4.95
CA LEU A 77 -3.14 2.87 -3.54
C LEU A 77 -1.69 2.51 -3.17
N THR A 78 -1.06 1.64 -3.96
CA THR A 78 0.33 1.21 -3.71
C THR A 78 1.31 2.38 -3.88
N ALA A 79 1.12 3.21 -4.90
CA ALA A 79 1.95 4.40 -5.11
C ALA A 79 1.83 5.41 -3.96
N THR A 80 0.61 5.68 -3.49
CA THR A 80 0.38 6.64 -2.38
C THR A 80 0.91 6.13 -1.04
N ILE A 81 0.86 4.82 -0.79
CA ILE A 81 1.52 4.21 0.37
C ILE A 81 3.04 4.32 0.25
N GLY A 82 3.60 4.06 -0.94
CA GLY A 82 5.03 4.23 -1.15
C GLY A 82 5.51 5.68 -1.04
N PHE A 83 4.70 6.66 -1.40
CA PHE A 83 4.98 8.07 -1.10
C PHE A 83 5.00 8.35 0.41
N SER A 84 4.09 7.73 1.14
CA SER A 84 3.88 7.99 2.57
C SER A 84 4.99 7.37 3.44
N PHE A 85 5.38 6.13 3.15
CA PHE A 85 6.36 5.36 3.92
C PHE A 85 7.75 5.27 3.26
N GLY A 86 7.90 5.80 2.05
CA GLY A 86 9.10 5.67 1.25
C GLY A 86 9.27 4.27 0.65
N LEU A 87 10.28 4.13 -0.22
CA LEU A 87 10.55 2.87 -0.93
C LEU A 87 10.83 1.70 0.03
N TYR A 88 11.65 1.91 1.07
CA TYR A 88 11.99 0.86 2.03
C TYR A 88 10.81 0.43 2.89
N GLY A 89 10.01 1.39 3.37
CA GLY A 89 8.80 1.12 4.13
C GLY A 89 7.79 0.34 3.30
N LEU A 90 7.56 0.75 2.04
CA LEU A 90 6.70 0.02 1.12
C LEU A 90 7.23 -1.39 0.83
N ALA A 91 8.53 -1.56 0.60
CA ALA A 91 9.12 -2.87 0.34
C ALA A 91 8.89 -3.82 1.53
N ALA A 92 9.05 -3.34 2.76
CA ALA A 92 8.74 -4.10 3.96
C ALA A 92 7.24 -4.48 4.03
N ILE A 93 6.35 -3.51 3.79
CA ILE A 93 4.89 -3.72 3.77
C ILE A 93 4.51 -4.78 2.74
N LEU A 94 5.03 -4.67 1.51
CA LEU A 94 4.77 -5.63 0.42
C LEU A 94 5.34 -7.02 0.74
N PHE A 95 6.52 -7.08 1.35
CA PHE A 95 7.14 -8.35 1.76
C PHE A 95 6.24 -9.10 2.77
N PHE A 96 5.74 -8.40 3.78
CA PHE A 96 4.80 -8.98 4.74
C PHE A 96 3.41 -9.27 4.14
N ALA A 97 2.97 -8.49 3.15
CA ALA A 97 1.74 -8.73 2.41
C ALA A 97 1.82 -9.96 1.49
N LEU A 98 3.01 -10.28 0.98
CA LEU A 98 3.21 -11.36 0.00
C LEU A 98 2.95 -12.74 0.62
N ILE A 99 3.36 -12.97 1.85
CA ILE A 99 3.19 -14.27 2.55
C ILE A 99 1.71 -14.70 2.61
N PRO A 100 0.79 -13.89 3.19
CA PRO A 100 -0.63 -14.22 3.22
C PRO A 100 -1.27 -14.19 1.82
N ALA A 101 -0.80 -13.34 0.89
CA ALA A 101 -1.31 -13.31 -0.48
C ALA A 101 -1.02 -14.63 -1.24
N LEU A 102 0.21 -15.16 -1.10
CA LEU A 102 0.60 -16.43 -1.70
C LEU A 102 -0.16 -17.60 -1.09
N LEU A 103 -0.32 -17.62 0.23
CA LEU A 103 -1.10 -18.66 0.92
C LEU A 103 -2.56 -18.63 0.46
N TYR A 104 -3.16 -17.45 0.39
CA TYR A 104 -4.54 -17.27 -0.05
C TYR A 104 -4.73 -17.72 -1.51
N SER A 105 -3.82 -17.31 -2.40
CA SER A 105 -3.86 -17.69 -3.82
C SER A 105 -3.75 -19.21 -4.01
N ASN A 106 -2.85 -19.87 -3.27
CA ASN A 106 -2.70 -21.33 -3.33
C ASN A 106 -3.95 -22.06 -2.81
N VAL A 107 -4.53 -21.61 -1.71
CA VAL A 107 -5.68 -22.27 -1.08
C VAL A 107 -6.97 -22.06 -1.87
N LYS A 108 -7.22 -20.84 -2.36
CA LYS A 108 -8.48 -20.51 -3.05
C LYS A 108 -8.42 -20.71 -4.56
N ARG A 109 -7.23 -20.95 -5.16
CA ARG A 109 -7.00 -21.06 -6.62
C ARG A 109 -7.65 -19.93 -7.42
N GLN A 110 -7.81 -18.75 -6.82
CA GLN A 110 -8.43 -17.60 -7.48
C GLN A 110 -7.37 -16.75 -8.17
N LYS A 111 -7.65 -16.37 -9.43
CA LYS A 111 -6.78 -15.50 -10.22
C LYS A 111 -6.74 -14.05 -9.72
N SER A 112 -7.78 -13.59 -9.01
CA SER A 112 -7.87 -12.23 -8.47
C SER A 112 -7.71 -12.23 -6.95
N VAL A 113 -6.60 -11.64 -6.49
CA VAL A 113 -6.24 -11.56 -5.07
C VAL A 113 -6.55 -10.13 -4.59
N PRO A 114 -7.29 -9.92 -3.47
CA PRO A 114 -7.65 -8.58 -3.02
C PRO A 114 -6.40 -7.90 -2.44
N LEU A 115 -5.70 -7.13 -3.28
CA LEU A 115 -4.38 -6.58 -2.97
C LEU A 115 -4.43 -5.63 -1.77
N ALA A 116 -5.48 -4.82 -1.65
CA ALA A 116 -5.61 -3.85 -0.55
C ALA A 116 -5.70 -4.53 0.81
N VAL A 117 -6.30 -5.72 0.89
CA VAL A 117 -6.38 -6.51 2.14
C VAL A 117 -4.99 -6.92 2.61
N PHE A 118 -4.18 -7.49 1.71
CA PHE A 118 -2.83 -7.92 2.07
C PHE A 118 -1.92 -6.75 2.36
N LEU A 119 -2.07 -5.65 1.60
CA LEU A 119 -1.35 -4.41 1.84
C LEU A 119 -1.68 -3.82 3.22
N CYS A 120 -2.94 -3.92 3.65
CA CYS A 120 -3.38 -3.54 4.99
C CYS A 120 -2.73 -4.39 6.09
N ILE A 121 -2.67 -5.72 5.91
CA ILE A 121 -2.00 -6.63 6.84
C ILE A 121 -0.50 -6.27 6.95
N GLY A 122 0.18 -6.09 5.82
CA GLY A 122 1.59 -5.70 5.79
C GLY A 122 1.84 -4.36 6.47
N PHE A 123 0.93 -3.39 6.29
CA PHE A 123 0.97 -2.10 6.97
C PHE A 123 0.86 -2.25 8.48
N PHE A 124 -0.07 -3.06 8.99
CA PHE A 124 -0.20 -3.26 10.45
C PHE A 124 1.04 -3.91 11.06
N ILE A 125 1.65 -4.87 10.36
CA ILE A 125 2.91 -5.48 10.80
C ILE A 125 4.04 -4.44 10.81
N HIS A 126 4.18 -3.67 9.74
CA HIS A 126 5.18 -2.60 9.67
C HIS A 126 4.97 -1.53 10.75
N ALA A 127 3.74 -1.11 10.98
CA ALA A 127 3.37 -0.17 12.02
C ALA A 127 3.66 -0.72 13.42
N GLY A 128 3.38 -2.00 13.68
CA GLY A 128 3.72 -2.67 14.93
C GLY A 128 5.23 -2.70 15.18
N ILE A 129 6.02 -3.03 14.15
CA ILE A 129 7.49 -3.01 14.24
C ILE A 129 8.00 -1.60 14.53
N ALA A 130 7.47 -0.57 13.84
CA ALA A 130 7.83 0.83 14.07
C ALA A 130 7.54 1.27 15.51
N LEU A 131 6.36 0.90 16.04
CA LEU A 131 5.98 1.18 17.43
C LEU A 131 6.91 0.51 18.44
N ILE A 132 7.29 -0.76 18.22
CA ILE A 132 8.21 -1.49 19.11
C ILE A 132 9.62 -0.92 19.05
N THR A 133 10.06 -0.47 17.86
CA THR A 133 11.40 0.12 17.67
C THR A 133 11.48 1.60 18.02
N GLY A 134 10.37 2.21 18.49
CA GLY A 134 10.31 3.62 18.91
C GLY A 134 10.52 4.61 17.76
N ARG A 135 10.17 4.22 16.52
CA ARG A 135 10.28 5.04 15.31
C ARG A 135 8.93 5.53 14.81
#